data_AF-A0A8J1Y853-F1
#
_entry.id   AF-A0A8J1Y853-F1
#
_cell.length_a   1.000
_cell.length_b   1.000
_cell.length_c   1.000
_cell.angle_alpha   90.00
_cell.angle_beta   90.00
_cell.angle_gamma   90.00
#
_symmetry.space_group_name_H-M   'P 1'
#
loop_
_entity.id
_entity.type
_entity.pdbx_description
1 polymer ?
#
loop_
_entity_poly.entity_id
_entity_poly.type
_entity_poly.pdbx_seq_one_letter_code
_entity_poly.pdbx_strand_id
1 'polypeptide(L)'
;SRVVLATSSGMSEYTVGPLPKPTYHRKTKYPKWRKTDFKFTDRPWLIDSTALTRTIQREGRKMKQLLHESFNGFDFEDDCGNKCLMYHDLRLKVFQGSRLLWANVMRVVPPSVGARYEYPLPLQILVNMTSKDADLWNAVQVWYNGQHFDSTDDLMTKYINGSVTKIVMSYNESDVYSSMKRRGTGKTKSTNRGPDCFPQDGRRYSVDGHRVKYMDWEFEFTYRQTTGPQLFDVQFKKERIVYELSLQEILLS
;
A
#
# COMPACT_ATOMS: atom_id res chain seq x y z
N SER A 1 14.63 -20.72 -7.83
CA SER A 1 13.78 -19.65 -7.25
C SER A 1 14.44 -19.08 -6.00
N ARG A 2 14.05 -17.87 -5.57
CA ARG A 2 14.46 -17.27 -4.28
C ARG A 2 13.23 -17.09 -3.41
N VAL A 3 13.32 -17.43 -2.13
CA VAL A 3 12.24 -17.34 -1.15
C VAL A 3 12.75 -16.62 0.07
N VAL A 4 12.00 -15.64 0.58
CA VAL A 4 12.31 -14.98 1.86
C VAL A 4 11.45 -15.61 2.95
N LEU A 5 12.09 -16.06 4.02
CA LEU A 5 11.41 -16.59 5.20
C LEU A 5 11.62 -15.62 6.37
N ALA A 6 10.51 -15.17 6.95
CA ALA A 6 10.50 -14.43 8.20
C ALA A 6 10.15 -15.39 9.33
N THR A 7 11.03 -15.48 10.34
CA THR A 7 10.81 -16.29 11.54
C THR A 7 10.85 -15.41 12.77
N SER A 8 10.47 -15.95 13.92
CA SER A 8 10.63 -15.29 15.22
C SER A 8 12.08 -14.90 15.52
N SER A 9 13.08 -15.54 14.89
CA SER A 9 14.50 -15.25 15.09
C SER A 9 15.09 -14.18 14.15
N GLY A 10 14.35 -13.78 13.10
CA GLY A 10 14.84 -12.84 12.08
C GLY A 10 14.36 -13.20 10.68
N MET A 11 14.86 -12.48 9.67
CA MET A 11 14.57 -12.74 8.27
C MET A 11 15.76 -13.35 7.54
N SER A 12 15.51 -14.28 6.61
CA SER A 12 16.55 -14.88 5.77
C SER A 12 16.02 -15.23 4.39
N GLU A 13 16.83 -14.98 3.36
CA GLU A 13 16.54 -15.39 1.98
C GLU A 13 17.21 -16.74 1.68
N TYR A 14 16.50 -17.61 0.98
CA TYR A 14 16.96 -18.94 0.54
C TYR A 14 16.87 -19.07 -0.98
N THR A 15 17.87 -19.73 -1.56
CA THR A 15 17.85 -20.16 -2.95
C THR A 15 17.36 -21.61 -3.00
N VAL A 16 16.32 -21.86 -3.78
CA VAL A 16 15.65 -23.17 -3.93
C VAL A 16 15.78 -23.65 -5.37
N GLY A 17 16.21 -24.90 -5.57
CA GLY A 17 16.37 -25.49 -6.89
C GLY A 17 16.67 -26.99 -6.87
N PRO A 18 16.91 -27.62 -8.04
CA PRO A 18 16.65 -27.08 -9.37
C PRO A 18 15.14 -26.95 -9.65
N LEU A 19 14.75 -26.18 -10.66
CA LEU A 19 13.36 -26.15 -11.14
C LEU A 19 13.21 -27.09 -12.34
N PRO A 20 12.03 -27.69 -12.58
CA PRO A 20 10.76 -27.49 -11.87
C PRO A 20 10.58 -28.32 -10.59
N LYS A 21 11.42 -29.34 -10.35
CA LYS A 21 11.33 -30.23 -9.17
C LYS A 21 12.45 -29.92 -8.16
N PRO A 22 12.19 -29.07 -7.14
CA PRO A 22 13.22 -28.65 -6.20
C PRO A 22 13.68 -29.81 -5.30
N THR A 23 14.99 -29.93 -5.14
CA THR A 23 15.64 -30.97 -4.31
C THR A 23 16.51 -30.38 -3.21
N TYR A 24 16.84 -29.08 -3.28
CA TYR A 24 17.61 -28.40 -2.25
C TYR A 24 17.09 -26.99 -1.97
N HIS A 25 17.41 -26.52 -0.78
CA HIS A 25 17.38 -25.11 -0.41
C HIS A 25 18.69 -24.76 0.31
N ARG A 26 19.20 -23.55 0.09
CA ARG A 26 20.39 -23.05 0.79
C ARG A 26 20.23 -21.57 1.10
N LYS A 27 20.75 -21.12 2.24
CA LYS A 27 20.75 -19.70 2.59
C LYS A 27 21.47 -18.90 1.49
N THR A 28 20.80 -17.88 0.96
CA THR A 28 21.34 -17.04 -0.10
C THR A 28 22.50 -16.23 0.45
N LYS A 29 23.66 -16.32 -0.21
CA LYS A 29 24.82 -15.48 0.08
C LYS A 29 24.77 -14.24 -0.82
N TYR A 30 25.00 -13.07 -0.24
CA TYR A 30 25.11 -11.82 -1.00
C TYR A 30 26.58 -11.36 -1.05
N PRO A 31 26.93 -10.49 -2.02
CA PRO A 31 28.22 -9.81 -2.02
C PRO A 31 28.45 -9.02 -0.73
N LYS A 32 29.72 -8.87 -0.32
CA LYS A 32 30.10 -8.21 0.95
C LYS A 32 29.54 -6.79 1.13
N TRP A 33 29.31 -6.06 0.04
CA TRP A 33 28.77 -4.70 0.06
C TRP A 33 27.27 -4.64 0.34
N ARG A 34 26.54 -5.76 0.23
CA ARG A 34 25.11 -5.82 0.49
C ARG A 34 24.89 -6.27 1.93
N LYS A 35 24.19 -5.46 2.73
CA LYS A 35 23.80 -5.82 4.10
C LYS A 35 23.00 -7.13 4.07
N THR A 36 23.42 -8.11 4.88
CA THR A 36 22.84 -9.47 4.90
C THR A 36 22.17 -9.83 6.23
N ASP A 37 22.22 -8.92 7.21
CA ASP A 37 21.58 -9.09 8.51
C ASP A 37 20.27 -8.30 8.54
N PHE A 38 19.18 -9.01 8.25
CA PHE A 38 17.85 -8.45 8.20
C PHE A 38 17.18 -8.61 9.57
N LYS A 39 16.87 -7.49 10.21
CA LYS A 39 16.13 -7.49 11.47
C LYS A 39 14.68 -7.86 11.19
N PHE A 40 14.01 -8.47 12.17
CA PHE A 40 12.58 -8.76 12.06
C PHE A 40 11.73 -7.50 11.80
N THR A 41 12.21 -6.34 12.25
CA THR A 41 11.62 -5.01 12.03
C THR A 41 11.71 -4.51 10.59
N ASP A 42 12.53 -5.12 9.73
CA ASP A 42 12.72 -4.70 8.34
C ASP A 42 11.69 -5.33 7.39
N ARG A 43 10.79 -6.18 7.91
CA ARG A 43 9.81 -6.93 7.09
C ARG A 43 8.79 -5.98 6.45
N PRO A 44 8.23 -6.31 5.27
CA PRO A 44 7.14 -5.54 4.70
C PRO A 44 5.96 -5.42 5.67
N TRP A 45 5.36 -4.23 5.77
CA TRP A 45 4.19 -3.99 6.64
C TRP A 45 2.97 -4.82 6.25
N LEU A 46 2.86 -5.22 4.98
CA LEU A 46 1.72 -5.99 4.48
C LEU A 46 1.52 -7.32 5.22
N ILE A 47 2.61 -7.91 5.75
CA ILE A 47 2.59 -9.14 6.56
C ILE A 47 1.83 -8.91 7.89
N ASP A 48 1.84 -7.67 8.38
CA ASP A 48 1.25 -7.27 9.66
C ASP A 48 -0.20 -6.73 9.51
N SER A 49 -0.72 -6.68 8.28
CA SER A 49 -1.95 -5.94 7.96
C SER A 49 -3.17 -6.36 8.78
N THR A 50 -3.42 -7.66 8.94
CA THR A 50 -4.54 -8.17 9.75
C THR A 50 -4.41 -7.79 11.23
N ALA A 51 -3.21 -7.94 11.80
CA ALA A 51 -2.93 -7.59 13.19
C ALA A 51 -3.06 -6.08 13.44
N LEU A 52 -2.59 -5.28 12.48
CA LEU A 52 -2.70 -3.82 12.51
C LEU A 52 -4.17 -3.40 12.46
N THR A 53 -4.97 -3.98 11.56
CA THR A 53 -6.40 -3.70 11.48
C THR A 53 -7.11 -3.97 12.80
N ARG A 54 -6.85 -5.11 13.46
CA ARG A 54 -7.42 -5.41 14.79
C ARG A 54 -6.99 -4.39 15.85
N THR A 55 -5.74 -3.95 15.80
CA THR A 55 -5.21 -2.93 16.71
C THR A 55 -5.96 -1.61 16.51
N ILE A 56 -6.11 -1.16 15.27
CA ILE A 56 -6.87 0.05 14.93
C ILE A 56 -8.34 -0.07 15.32
N GLN A 57 -8.98 -1.22 15.11
CA GLN A 57 -10.36 -1.48 15.54
C GLN A 57 -10.50 -1.35 17.06
N ARG A 58 -9.56 -1.92 17.83
CA ARG A 58 -9.56 -1.81 19.30
C ARG A 58 -9.44 -0.36 19.77
N GLU A 59 -8.57 0.44 19.16
CA GLU A 59 -8.46 1.87 19.46
C GLU A 59 -9.69 2.65 18.97
N GLY A 60 -10.24 2.29 17.81
CA GLY A 60 -11.48 2.84 17.26
C GLY A 60 -12.67 2.66 18.21
N ARG A 61 -12.80 1.50 18.84
CA ARG A 61 -13.84 1.23 19.85
C ARG A 61 -13.82 2.20 21.02
N LYS A 62 -12.63 2.56 21.51
CA LYS A 62 -12.50 3.57 22.57
C LYS A 62 -12.99 4.94 22.11
N MET A 63 -12.83 5.26 20.83
CA MET A 63 -13.22 6.55 20.24
C MET A 63 -14.65 6.58 19.68
N LYS A 64 -15.48 5.56 19.93
CA LYS A 64 -16.81 5.44 19.30
C LYS A 64 -17.65 6.72 19.40
N GLN A 65 -17.68 7.36 20.58
CA GLN A 65 -18.41 8.62 20.75
C GLN A 65 -17.88 9.73 19.83
N LEU A 66 -16.56 9.95 19.80
CA LEU A 66 -15.92 10.94 18.93
C LEU A 66 -16.19 10.63 17.46
N LEU A 67 -16.03 9.38 17.04
CA LEU A 67 -16.23 8.96 15.65
C LEU A 67 -17.67 9.22 15.19
N HIS A 68 -18.65 8.92 16.05
CA HIS A 68 -20.06 9.16 15.75
C HIS A 68 -20.41 10.65 15.70
N GLU A 69 -19.99 11.42 16.70
CA GLU A 69 -20.28 12.86 16.80
C GLU A 69 -19.55 13.68 15.72
N SER A 70 -18.26 13.42 15.51
CA SER A 70 -17.40 14.23 14.65
C SER A 70 -17.46 13.80 13.19
N PHE A 71 -17.65 12.52 12.91
CA PHE A 71 -17.48 11.96 11.56
C PHE A 71 -18.74 11.34 10.97
N ASN A 72 -19.92 11.72 11.47
CA ASN A 72 -21.24 11.34 10.94
C ASN A 72 -21.59 9.85 11.10
N GLY A 73 -21.20 9.24 12.23
CA GLY A 73 -21.53 7.85 12.53
C GLY A 73 -20.69 6.82 11.79
N PHE A 74 -19.49 7.20 11.32
CA PHE A 74 -18.55 6.27 10.73
C PHE A 74 -17.72 5.58 11.82
N ASP A 75 -17.42 4.29 11.68
CA ASP A 75 -16.61 3.53 12.64
C ASP A 75 -15.77 2.42 11.97
N PHE A 76 -14.99 1.69 12.77
CA PHE A 76 -14.10 0.62 12.30
C PHE A 76 -14.69 -0.80 12.51
N GLU A 77 -15.93 -0.93 12.98
CA GLU A 77 -16.50 -2.25 13.26
C GLU A 77 -16.70 -3.04 11.97
N ASP A 78 -16.76 -4.37 12.08
CA ASP A 78 -16.99 -5.22 10.92
C ASP A 78 -18.44 -5.10 10.39
N ASP A 79 -19.37 -4.65 11.24
CA ASP A 79 -20.80 -4.43 10.93
C ASP A 79 -21.17 -2.95 10.69
N CYS A 80 -20.19 -2.12 10.33
CA CYS A 80 -20.30 -0.68 10.02
C CYS A 80 -21.25 -0.31 8.85
N GLY A 81 -21.89 -1.28 8.20
CA GLY A 81 -22.82 -1.06 7.08
C GLY A 81 -22.18 -0.29 5.92
N ASN A 82 -22.74 0.87 5.59
CA ASN A 82 -22.22 1.78 4.55
C ASN A 82 -21.32 2.90 5.12
N LYS A 83 -21.03 2.91 6.42
CA LYS A 83 -20.27 3.95 7.12
C LYS A 83 -18.98 3.42 7.74
N CYS A 84 -18.23 2.67 6.94
CA CYS A 84 -16.98 2.06 7.38
C CYS A 84 -15.81 3.04 7.28
N LEU A 85 -14.91 2.99 8.25
CA LEU A 85 -13.60 3.63 8.22
C LEU A 85 -12.54 2.64 7.78
N MET A 86 -11.55 3.17 7.09
CA MET A 86 -10.30 2.48 6.81
C MET A 86 -9.15 3.37 7.25
N TYR A 87 -7.95 2.81 7.22
CA TYR A 87 -6.73 3.59 7.33
C TYR A 87 -5.92 3.46 6.05
N HIS A 88 -5.16 4.51 5.75
CA HIS A 88 -4.06 4.45 4.80
C HIS A 88 -2.75 4.62 5.58
N ASP A 89 -1.81 3.73 5.31
CA ASP A 89 -0.47 3.79 5.88
C ASP A 89 0.38 4.78 5.09
N LEU A 90 0.77 5.89 5.72
CA LEU A 90 1.62 6.86 5.03
C LEU A 90 3.10 6.59 5.22
N ARG A 91 3.51 6.18 6.42
CA ARG A 91 4.93 6.17 6.81
C ARG A 91 5.20 5.11 7.87
N LEU A 92 5.69 3.95 7.45
CA LEU A 92 6.39 3.05 8.35
C LEU A 92 7.73 3.69 8.72
N LYS A 93 7.90 4.02 10.00
CA LYS A 93 9.18 4.46 10.56
C LYS A 93 9.82 3.29 11.29
N VAL A 94 10.97 2.86 10.81
CA VAL A 94 11.85 1.95 11.54
C VAL A 94 13.03 2.77 12.06
N PHE A 95 13.04 3.07 13.36
CA PHE A 95 14.07 3.91 13.97
C PHE A 95 14.55 3.27 15.28
N GLN A 96 15.87 3.09 15.41
CA GLN A 96 16.52 2.54 16.62
C GLN A 96 15.90 1.22 17.13
N GLY A 97 15.36 0.39 16.24
CA GLY A 97 14.72 -0.89 16.59
C GLY A 97 13.22 -0.78 16.89
N SER A 98 12.67 0.43 17.01
CA SER A 98 11.23 0.65 17.03
C SER A 98 10.65 0.61 15.63
N ARG A 99 9.45 0.03 15.51
CA ARG A 99 8.65 -0.02 14.28
C ARG A 99 7.33 0.68 14.55
N LEU A 100 7.20 1.90 14.05
CA LEU A 100 6.04 2.77 14.27
C LEU A 100 5.36 3.06 12.94
N LEU A 101 4.03 3.12 12.93
CA LEU A 101 3.25 3.39 11.74
C LEU A 101 2.16 4.42 12.02
N TRP A 102 2.15 5.50 11.24
CA TRP A 102 1.03 6.44 11.21
C TRP A 102 -0.08 5.87 10.33
N ALA A 103 -1.22 5.55 10.96
CA ALA A 103 -2.45 5.16 10.30
C ALA A 103 -3.36 6.38 10.15
N ASN A 104 -3.52 6.85 8.92
CA ASN A 104 -4.40 7.98 8.60
C ASN A 104 -5.80 7.48 8.36
N VAL A 105 -6.77 7.98 9.13
CA VAL A 105 -8.15 7.51 9.06
C VAL A 105 -8.86 8.14 7.87
N MET A 106 -9.60 7.32 7.13
CA MET A 106 -10.34 7.71 5.92
C MET A 106 -11.70 7.03 5.90
N ARG A 107 -12.67 7.63 5.21
CA ARG A 107 -13.95 6.98 4.94
C ARG A 107 -13.78 5.92 3.84
N VAL A 108 -14.39 4.76 4.03
CA VAL A 108 -14.56 3.78 2.95
C VAL A 108 -15.63 4.30 2.01
N VAL A 109 -15.22 4.68 0.80
CA VAL A 109 -16.12 4.93 -0.32
C VAL A 109 -16.00 3.76 -1.31
N PRO A 110 -17.11 3.12 -1.72
CA PRO A 110 -17.03 2.01 -2.66
C PRO A 110 -16.29 2.41 -3.94
N PRO A 111 -15.35 1.58 -4.44
CA PRO A 111 -14.56 1.91 -5.65
C PRO A 111 -15.41 2.11 -6.90
N SER A 112 -16.60 1.50 -6.95
CA SER A 112 -17.58 1.68 -8.02
C SER A 112 -18.20 3.09 -8.04
N VAL A 113 -18.02 3.86 -6.96
CA VAL A 113 -18.63 5.18 -6.78
C VAL A 113 -17.57 6.28 -6.79
N GLY A 114 -16.42 6.11 -6.12
CA GLY A 114 -15.38 7.13 -6.04
C GLY A 114 -14.03 6.65 -5.49
N ALA A 115 -13.08 7.58 -5.38
CA ALA A 115 -11.72 7.31 -4.90
C ALA A 115 -11.63 7.45 -3.36
N ARG A 116 -11.28 6.36 -2.68
CA ARG A 116 -11.21 6.28 -1.21
C ARG A 116 -10.21 7.26 -0.58
N TYR A 117 -9.09 7.50 -1.25
CA TYR A 117 -8.02 8.38 -0.76
C TYR A 117 -8.39 9.87 -0.69
N GLU A 118 -9.50 10.25 -1.33
CA GLU A 118 -9.99 11.62 -1.32
C GLU A 118 -10.84 11.95 -0.09
N TYR A 119 -11.16 10.97 0.78
CA TYR A 119 -11.95 11.19 2.00
C TYR A 119 -11.14 11.02 3.30
N PRO A 120 -10.03 11.75 3.50
CA PRO A 120 -9.32 11.72 4.77
C PRO A 120 -10.18 12.37 5.86
N LEU A 121 -10.06 11.81 7.07
CA LEU A 121 -10.57 12.42 8.28
C LEU A 121 -9.41 13.07 9.04
N PRO A 122 -9.66 14.13 9.82
CA PRO A 122 -8.66 14.78 10.65
C PRO A 122 -8.37 13.94 11.90
N LEU A 123 -8.04 12.66 11.70
CA LEU A 123 -7.70 11.69 12.72
C LEU A 123 -6.55 10.80 12.21
N GLN A 124 -5.49 10.70 12.98
CA GLN A 124 -4.34 9.82 12.70
C GLN A 124 -3.93 9.12 13.98
N ILE A 125 -3.55 7.85 13.87
CA ILE A 125 -3.16 7.01 15.01
C ILE A 125 -1.74 6.51 14.77
N LEU A 126 -0.82 6.82 15.68
CA LEU A 126 0.53 6.28 15.67
C LEU A 126 0.54 4.95 16.43
N VAL A 127 0.68 3.86 15.69
CA VAL A 127 0.73 2.51 16.27
C VAL A 127 2.16 2.07 16.47
N ASN A 128 2.48 1.59 17.67
CA ASN A 128 3.72 0.89 17.94
C ASN A 128 3.56 -0.60 17.62
N MET A 129 4.29 -1.05 16.59
CA MET A 129 4.27 -2.42 16.06
C MET A 129 5.61 -3.12 16.27
N THR A 130 6.39 -2.67 17.26
CA THR A 130 7.75 -3.17 17.51
C THR A 130 7.74 -4.60 18.03
N SER A 131 6.77 -4.93 18.90
CA SER A 131 6.62 -6.27 19.45
C SER A 131 6.31 -7.29 18.36
N LYS A 132 6.83 -8.52 18.52
CA LYS A 132 6.44 -9.66 17.68
C LYS A 132 5.02 -10.14 18.00
N ASP A 133 4.60 -9.92 19.24
CA ASP A 133 3.24 -10.18 19.70
C ASP A 133 2.37 -8.97 19.35
N ALA A 134 1.40 -9.20 18.45
CA ALA A 134 0.47 -8.20 17.97
C ALA A 134 -0.50 -7.72 19.06
N ASP A 135 -0.77 -8.53 20.09
CA ASP A 135 -1.69 -8.14 21.16
C ASP A 135 -1.11 -7.01 22.03
N LEU A 136 0.22 -6.89 22.05
CA LEU A 136 0.97 -5.83 22.73
C LEU A 136 1.09 -4.53 21.91
N TRP A 137 0.59 -4.49 20.67
CA TRP A 137 0.61 -3.26 19.88
C TRP A 137 -0.38 -2.25 20.45
N ASN A 138 -0.06 -0.96 20.38
CA ASN A 138 -0.92 0.09 20.93
C ASN A 138 -0.76 1.41 20.21
N ALA A 139 -1.75 2.29 20.38
CA ALA A 139 -1.61 3.70 20.03
C ALA A 139 -0.69 4.39 21.03
N VAL A 140 0.44 4.91 20.55
CA VAL A 140 1.41 5.68 21.35
C VAL A 140 1.30 7.19 21.14
N GLN A 141 0.49 7.60 20.16
CA GLN A 141 0.10 8.98 19.93
C GLN A 141 -1.15 9.01 19.06
N VAL A 142 -2.04 9.96 19.30
CA VAL A 142 -3.19 10.24 18.44
C VAL A 142 -3.16 11.70 18.03
N TRP A 143 -3.45 11.97 16.75
CA TRP A 143 -3.64 13.32 16.24
C TRP A 143 -5.09 13.48 15.83
N TYR A 144 -5.78 14.50 16.35
CA TYR A 144 -7.17 14.81 16.01
C TYR A 144 -7.33 16.32 15.81
N ASN A 145 -7.83 16.71 14.63
CA ASN A 145 -8.15 18.10 14.29
C ASN A 145 -7.05 19.11 14.68
N GLY A 146 -5.81 18.83 14.27
CA GLY A 146 -4.66 19.70 14.55
C GLY A 146 -4.02 19.53 15.94
N GLN A 147 -4.59 18.71 16.82
CA GLN A 147 -4.12 18.54 18.21
C GLN A 147 -3.51 17.15 18.41
N HIS A 148 -2.46 17.08 19.23
CA HIS A 148 -1.79 15.82 19.60
C HIS A 148 -2.20 15.36 21.01
N PHE A 149 -2.33 14.06 21.16
CA PHE A 149 -2.70 13.37 22.41
C PHE A 149 -1.77 12.19 22.64
N ASP A 150 -1.45 11.92 23.89
CA ASP A 150 -0.48 10.88 24.27
C ASP A 150 -1.04 9.46 24.05
N SER A 151 -2.36 9.32 24.07
CA SER A 151 -3.05 8.07 23.79
C SER A 151 -4.49 8.32 23.37
N THR A 152 -5.16 7.26 22.93
CA THR A 152 -6.60 7.27 22.66
C THR A 152 -7.42 7.62 23.91
N ASP A 153 -6.98 7.14 25.07
CA ASP A 153 -7.67 7.38 26.35
C ASP A 153 -7.51 8.84 26.81
N ASP A 154 -6.34 9.45 26.57
CA ASP A 154 -6.12 10.89 26.82
C ASP A 154 -7.00 11.76 25.91
N LEU A 155 -7.07 11.44 24.61
CA LEU A 155 -7.98 12.11 23.67
C LEU A 155 -9.42 12.03 24.16
N MET A 156 -9.91 10.83 24.51
CA MET A 156 -11.31 10.67 24.91
C MET A 156 -11.63 11.36 26.23
N THR A 157 -10.72 11.33 27.21
CA THR A 157 -10.88 12.06 28.47
C THR A 157 -11.05 13.56 28.21
N LYS A 158 -10.15 14.16 27.41
CA LYS A 158 -10.22 15.59 27.08
C LYS A 158 -11.43 15.92 26.21
N TYR A 159 -11.82 15.02 25.31
CA TYR A 159 -12.97 15.19 24.42
C TYR A 159 -14.30 15.24 25.19
N ILE A 160 -14.46 14.35 26.18
CA ILE A 160 -15.63 14.30 27.07
C ILE A 160 -15.66 15.54 27.98
N ASN A 161 -14.50 15.95 28.51
CA ASN A 161 -14.37 17.14 29.35
C ASN A 161 -14.49 18.47 28.57
N GLY A 162 -14.75 18.43 27.26
CA GLY A 162 -14.90 19.63 26.43
C GLY A 162 -13.61 20.43 26.23
N SER A 163 -12.44 19.84 26.51
CA SER A 163 -11.12 20.47 26.41
C SER A 163 -10.45 20.25 25.06
N VAL A 164 -11.20 19.76 24.05
CA VAL A 164 -10.72 19.50 22.70
C VAL A 164 -11.48 20.36 21.72
N THR A 165 -10.78 21.00 20.78
CA THR A 165 -11.43 21.66 19.64
C THR A 165 -12.05 20.61 18.72
N LYS A 166 -13.36 20.38 18.87
CA LYS A 166 -14.13 19.42 18.07
C LYS A 166 -14.33 19.91 16.63
N ILE A 167 -14.47 18.98 15.70
CA ILE A 167 -14.91 19.22 14.32
C ILE A 167 -16.08 18.30 14.00
N VAL A 168 -17.05 18.78 13.23
CA VAL A 168 -18.15 17.97 12.71
C VAL A 168 -18.07 17.97 11.19
N MET A 169 -17.90 16.79 10.61
CA MET A 169 -17.81 16.58 9.18
C MET A 169 -19.03 15.82 8.69
N SER A 170 -19.84 16.45 7.85
CA SER A 170 -20.93 15.78 7.15
C SER A 170 -20.42 14.81 6.09
N TYR A 171 -21.29 13.91 5.66
CA TYR A 171 -21.05 13.04 4.51
C TYR A 171 -22.34 12.92 3.71
N ASN A 172 -22.26 13.13 2.39
CA ASN A 172 -23.37 12.93 1.49
C ASN A 172 -23.05 11.77 0.53
N GLU A 173 -23.76 10.66 0.70
CA GLU A 173 -23.61 9.46 -0.13
C GLU A 173 -24.05 9.68 -1.58
N SER A 174 -24.93 10.64 -1.83
CA SER A 174 -25.44 10.94 -3.18
C SER A 174 -24.49 11.80 -4.01
N ASP A 175 -23.58 12.55 -3.38
CA ASP A 175 -22.63 13.43 -4.06
C ASP A 175 -21.17 13.06 -3.76
N VAL A 176 -20.71 12.03 -4.47
CA VAL A 176 -19.35 11.52 -4.34
C VAL A 176 -18.42 12.31 -5.27
N TYR A 177 -17.90 13.45 -4.82
CA TYR A 177 -17.03 14.33 -5.64
C TYR A 177 -15.80 13.64 -6.25
N SER A 178 -15.28 12.59 -5.60
CA SER A 178 -14.15 11.80 -6.08
C SER A 178 -14.49 10.82 -7.23
N SER A 179 -15.75 10.83 -7.70
CA SER A 179 -16.21 9.97 -8.77
C SER A 179 -15.69 10.42 -10.13
N MET A 180 -15.27 9.46 -10.96
CA MET A 180 -14.93 9.69 -12.37
C MET A 180 -16.18 9.87 -13.26
N LYS A 181 -17.39 9.84 -12.70
CA LYS A 181 -18.62 10.15 -13.45
C LYS A 181 -18.52 11.57 -14.00
N ARG A 182 -18.64 11.72 -15.32
CA ARG A 182 -18.61 13.01 -16.01
C ARG A 182 -19.73 13.92 -15.47
N ARG A 183 -19.38 15.12 -15.04
CA ARG A 183 -20.29 16.17 -14.55
C ARG A 183 -20.09 17.47 -15.32
N GLY A 184 -21.06 18.37 -15.21
CA GLY A 184 -21.02 19.69 -15.83
C GLY A 184 -21.35 19.70 -17.33
N THR A 185 -21.41 20.90 -17.89
CA THR A 185 -21.77 21.17 -19.29
C THR A 185 -20.52 21.12 -20.17
N GLY A 186 -19.93 19.93 -20.33
CA GLY A 186 -18.74 19.75 -21.17
C GLY A 186 -18.97 20.23 -22.62
N LYS A 187 -17.97 20.93 -23.20
CA LYS A 187 -18.04 21.53 -24.55
C LYS A 187 -18.26 20.54 -25.70
N THR A 188 -18.03 19.24 -25.49
CA THR A 188 -18.22 18.20 -26.50
C THR A 188 -19.06 17.06 -25.94
N LYS A 189 -20.37 17.11 -26.17
CA LYS A 189 -21.29 15.96 -26.04
C LYS A 189 -21.24 15.08 -27.31
N SER A 190 -20.08 14.95 -27.95
CA SER A 190 -20.00 14.06 -29.11
C SER A 190 -20.19 12.62 -28.62
N THR A 191 -21.21 11.95 -29.14
CA THR A 191 -21.43 10.52 -28.98
C THR A 191 -20.55 9.70 -29.93
N ASN A 192 -19.82 10.36 -30.84
CA ASN A 192 -18.93 9.69 -31.76
C ASN A 192 -17.77 9.08 -30.99
N ARG A 193 -17.39 7.88 -31.38
CA ARG A 193 -16.19 7.21 -30.88
C ARG A 193 -14.96 8.05 -31.25
N GLY A 194 -14.00 8.13 -30.33
CA GLY A 194 -12.69 8.71 -30.64
C GLY A 194 -11.94 7.89 -31.68
N PRO A 195 -10.87 8.43 -32.29
CA PRO A 195 -10.04 7.66 -33.21
C PRO A 195 -9.48 6.40 -32.54
N ASP A 196 -9.60 5.25 -33.21
CA ASP A 196 -9.01 3.99 -32.75
C ASP A 196 -7.78 3.62 -33.58
N CYS A 197 -6.74 3.14 -32.91
CA CYS A 197 -5.59 2.53 -33.57
C CYS A 197 -5.85 1.03 -33.73
N PHE A 198 -5.91 0.52 -34.96
CA PHE A 198 -6.01 -0.90 -35.25
C PHE A 198 -4.91 -1.35 -36.23
N PRO A 199 -4.25 -2.50 -35.99
CA PRO A 199 -3.26 -3.01 -36.93
C PRO A 199 -3.95 -3.63 -38.15
N GLN A 200 -3.80 -3.02 -39.33
CA GLN A 200 -4.41 -3.50 -40.58
C GLN A 200 -3.85 -4.85 -41.02
N ASP A 201 -2.52 -5.00 -41.01
CA ASP A 201 -1.83 -6.22 -41.46
C ASP A 201 -1.46 -7.16 -40.29
N GLY A 202 -2.12 -7.00 -39.15
CA GLY A 202 -1.81 -7.74 -37.93
C GLY A 202 -0.52 -7.28 -37.23
N ARG A 203 0.05 -8.15 -36.38
CA ARG A 203 1.21 -7.80 -35.55
C ARG A 203 2.49 -7.85 -36.38
N ARG A 204 3.26 -6.75 -36.38
CA ARG A 204 4.59 -6.68 -37.02
C ARG A 204 5.73 -7.11 -36.09
N TYR A 205 5.41 -7.76 -34.97
CA TYR A 205 6.35 -8.28 -33.98
C TYR A 205 5.98 -9.72 -33.62
N SER A 206 6.96 -10.50 -33.18
CA SER A 206 6.75 -11.85 -32.66
C SER A 206 7.11 -11.93 -31.18
N VAL A 207 6.35 -12.73 -30.42
CA VAL A 207 6.60 -13.02 -29.01
C VAL A 207 6.66 -14.52 -28.83
N ASP A 208 7.77 -15.01 -28.28
CA ASP A 208 7.96 -16.42 -27.91
C ASP A 208 8.43 -16.49 -26.45
N GLY A 209 7.53 -16.92 -25.57
CA GLY A 209 7.72 -16.84 -24.12
C GLY A 209 8.03 -15.42 -23.67
N HIS A 210 9.26 -15.21 -23.18
CA HIS A 210 9.77 -13.93 -22.71
C HIS A 210 10.51 -13.12 -23.78
N ARG A 211 10.71 -13.68 -24.98
CA ARG A 211 11.51 -13.06 -26.04
C ARG A 211 10.62 -12.34 -27.04
N VAL A 212 10.99 -11.11 -27.38
CA VAL A 212 10.29 -10.25 -28.33
C VAL A 212 11.22 -9.91 -29.49
N LYS A 213 10.71 -10.00 -30.71
CA LYS A 213 11.40 -9.52 -31.92
C LYS A 213 10.53 -8.51 -32.65
N TYR A 214 11.13 -7.39 -33.04
CA TYR A 214 10.48 -6.34 -33.83
C TYR A 214 11.50 -5.69 -34.78
N MET A 215 11.37 -5.93 -36.08
CA MET A 215 12.39 -5.52 -37.06
C MET A 215 13.78 -6.07 -36.65
N ASP A 216 14.78 -5.19 -36.56
CA ASP A 216 16.15 -5.52 -36.12
C ASP A 216 16.29 -5.58 -34.59
N TRP A 217 15.23 -5.31 -33.83
CA TRP A 217 15.22 -5.36 -32.37
C TRP A 217 14.88 -6.74 -31.83
N GLU A 218 15.61 -7.13 -30.80
CA GLU A 218 15.39 -8.36 -30.07
C GLU A 218 15.71 -8.16 -28.59
N PHE A 219 14.85 -8.65 -27.69
CA PHE A 219 15.08 -8.58 -26.25
C PHE A 219 14.25 -9.61 -25.50
N GLU A 220 14.64 -9.89 -24.26
CA GLU A 220 13.84 -10.66 -23.30
C GLU A 220 13.20 -9.72 -22.28
N PHE A 221 11.94 -9.95 -21.91
CA PHE A 221 11.26 -9.19 -20.85
C PHE A 221 10.89 -10.10 -19.69
N THR A 222 11.03 -9.58 -18.47
CA THR A 222 10.60 -10.26 -17.26
C THR A 222 10.03 -9.26 -16.26
N TYR A 223 9.42 -9.78 -15.20
CA TYR A 223 8.86 -9.00 -14.11
C TYR A 223 9.32 -9.58 -12.79
N ARG A 224 10.00 -8.75 -11.99
CA ARG A 224 10.44 -9.11 -10.65
C ARG A 224 9.47 -8.50 -9.65
N GLN A 225 8.87 -9.31 -8.77
CA GLN A 225 7.90 -8.84 -7.77
C GLN A 225 8.42 -7.72 -6.87
N THR A 226 9.73 -7.62 -6.66
CA THR A 226 10.34 -6.62 -5.78
C THR A 226 10.74 -5.31 -6.46
N THR A 227 11.02 -5.31 -7.77
CA THR A 227 11.55 -4.11 -8.46
C THR A 227 10.78 -3.77 -9.75
N GLY A 228 9.88 -4.63 -10.20
CA GLY A 228 9.02 -4.39 -11.36
C GLY A 228 9.59 -4.91 -12.70
N PRO A 229 9.29 -4.21 -13.82
CA PRO A 229 9.64 -4.66 -15.16
C PRO A 229 11.15 -4.60 -15.43
N GLN A 230 11.64 -5.58 -16.19
CA GLN A 230 13.04 -5.68 -16.59
C GLN A 230 13.15 -6.16 -18.03
N LEU A 231 14.10 -5.61 -18.78
CA LEU A 231 14.52 -6.09 -20.09
C LEU A 231 15.94 -6.66 -19.98
N PHE A 232 16.17 -7.79 -20.63
CA PHE A 232 17.46 -8.47 -20.70
C PHE A 232 17.85 -8.70 -22.15
N ASP A 233 19.17 -8.80 -22.39
CA ASP A 233 19.75 -9.13 -23.69
C ASP A 233 19.15 -8.29 -24.83
N VAL A 234 19.14 -6.97 -24.68
CA VAL A 234 18.62 -6.06 -25.70
C VAL A 234 19.63 -5.96 -26.83
N GLN A 235 19.20 -6.35 -28.02
CA GLN A 235 20.00 -6.40 -29.24
C GLN A 235 19.38 -5.54 -30.33
N PHE A 236 20.24 -4.96 -31.15
CA PHE A 236 19.89 -4.34 -32.41
C PHE A 236 20.78 -4.92 -33.51
N LYS A 237 20.20 -5.39 -34.62
CA LYS A 237 20.94 -6.05 -35.72
C LYS A 237 21.82 -7.22 -35.24
N LYS A 238 21.32 -8.01 -34.29
CA LYS A 238 22.02 -9.15 -33.66
C LYS A 238 23.26 -8.78 -32.82
N GLU A 239 23.48 -7.50 -32.55
CA GLU A 239 24.52 -7.03 -31.64
C GLU A 239 23.88 -6.59 -30.32
N ARG A 240 24.36 -7.15 -29.20
CA ARG A 240 23.90 -6.76 -27.86
C ARG A 240 24.36 -5.34 -27.55
N ILE A 241 23.41 -4.48 -27.25
CA ILE A 241 23.65 -3.10 -26.81
C ILE A 241 23.47 -2.93 -25.30
N VAL A 242 22.55 -3.68 -24.68
CA VAL A 242 22.27 -3.61 -23.24
C VAL A 242 22.08 -5.02 -22.68
N TYR A 243 22.82 -5.36 -21.64
CA TYR A 243 22.64 -6.64 -20.94
C TYR A 243 21.37 -6.65 -20.08
N GLU A 244 21.15 -5.58 -19.31
CA GLU A 244 19.98 -5.43 -18.43
C GLU A 244 19.54 -3.95 -18.41
N LEU A 245 18.24 -3.71 -18.59
CA LEU A 245 17.57 -2.44 -18.36
C LEU A 245 16.37 -2.69 -17.44
N SER A 246 16.45 -2.25 -16.19
CA SER A 246 15.46 -2.62 -15.16
C SER A 246 15.07 -1.46 -14.26
N LEU A 247 13.79 -1.42 -13.90
CA LEU A 247 13.33 -0.57 -12.81
C LEU A 247 13.96 -1.07 -11.50
N GLN A 248 14.49 -0.13 -10.71
CA GLN A 248 15.15 -0.44 -9.43
C GLN A 248 14.32 0.00 -8.23
N GLU A 249 13.81 1.24 -8.23
CA GLU A 249 13.02 1.81 -7.13
C GLU A 249 12.13 2.96 -7.64
N ILE A 250 11.02 3.20 -6.96
CA ILE A 250 10.20 4.40 -7.13
C ILE A 250 10.13 5.11 -5.78
N LEU A 251 10.67 6.33 -5.72
CA LEU A 251 10.59 7.16 -4.54
C LEU A 251 9.53 8.25 -4.73
N LEU A 252 8.61 8.34 -3.78
CA LEU A 252 7.70 9.47 -3.63
C LEU A 252 8.22 10.30 -2.44
N SER A 253 8.76 11.49 -2.72
CA SER A 253 9.29 12.43 -1.73
C SER A 253 8.22 13.37 -1.19
#